data_AF-A0A958XNR3-F1
#
_entry.id   AF-A0A958XNR3-F1
#
_cell.length_a   1.000
_cell.length_b   1.000
_cell.length_c   1.000
_cell.angle_alpha   90.00
_cell.angle_beta   90.00
_cell.angle_gamma   90.00
#
_symmetry.space_group_name_H-M   'P 1'
#
loop_
_entity.id
_entity.type
_entity.pdbx_description
1 polymer ?
#
loop_
_entity_poly.entity_id
_entity_poly.type
_entity_poly.pdbx_seq_one_letter_code
_entity_poly.pdbx_strand_id
1 'polypeptide(L)'
;LRAYRAEESVGDENVCLPLPDSRVYLSNSVFASAEPLYLSLPGSLCPDLNCPKVQYAHCRIGQADCPELPVVFELPCQGTAQLACTNSILGEDPLFRDPANGDYRLLPCSPLIDAGANDSLPGDLAEDYSGFQRVYKDVVDIGPLEYRGDAAELLPIPDQAGQTLAADRAYCDLDGWTHFYNCDEMRLLFSVRNLGNFLGNLNGGLTVEHSLTSTYGQ
;
A
#
# COMPACT_ATOMS: atom_id res chain seq x y z
N LEU A 1 -2.29 -6.77 -10.23
CA LEU A 1 -1.82 -5.83 -11.27
C LEU A 1 -0.31 -5.66 -11.10
N ARG A 2 0.49 -5.90 -12.16
CA ARG A 2 1.95 -5.68 -12.15
C ARG A 2 2.21 -4.36 -12.86
N ALA A 3 2.58 -3.32 -12.13
CA ALA A 3 3.10 -2.08 -12.74
C ALA A 3 4.60 -2.29 -13.01
N TYR A 4 4.93 -2.77 -14.21
CA TYR A 4 6.29 -2.64 -14.74
C TYR A 4 6.31 -1.39 -15.61
N ARG A 5 7.17 -0.43 -15.26
CA ARG A 5 7.78 0.46 -16.26
C ARG A 5 9.24 0.06 -16.35
N ALA A 6 9.52 -0.98 -17.14
CA ALA A 6 10.80 -1.00 -17.81
C ALA A 6 10.74 0.21 -18.76
N GLU A 7 11.72 1.11 -18.70
CA GLU A 7 11.85 2.13 -19.72
C GLU A 7 11.99 1.41 -21.07
N GLU A 8 10.89 1.37 -21.84
CA GLU A 8 10.88 0.78 -23.17
C GLU A 8 11.77 1.63 -24.10
N SER A 9 12.82 1.01 -24.59
CA SER A 9 13.05 1.03 -26.03
C SER A 9 12.90 -0.40 -26.54
N VAL A 10 11.67 -0.73 -26.97
CA VAL A 10 11.45 -1.79 -27.96
C VAL A 10 11.90 -1.21 -29.29
N GLY A 11 13.13 -1.53 -29.68
CA GLY A 11 13.67 -1.27 -31.01
C GLY A 11 14.19 -2.58 -31.58
N ASP A 12 13.40 -3.18 -32.46
CA ASP A 12 13.65 -4.39 -33.24
C ASP A 12 13.96 -5.69 -32.46
N GLU A 13 13.31 -6.76 -32.91
CA GLU A 13 13.32 -8.14 -32.40
C GLU A 13 14.70 -8.85 -32.51
N ASN A 14 15.77 -8.09 -32.76
CA ASN A 14 17.14 -8.56 -33.01
C ASN A 14 18.23 -7.68 -32.37
N VAL A 15 17.90 -6.78 -31.44
CA VAL A 15 18.90 -5.88 -30.84
C VAL A 15 19.08 -6.20 -29.36
N CYS A 16 20.24 -6.75 -29.01
CA CYS A 16 20.71 -6.82 -27.63
C CYS A 16 21.06 -5.41 -27.12
N LEU A 17 20.07 -4.73 -26.55
CA LEU A 17 20.28 -3.59 -25.66
C LEU A 17 19.46 -3.87 -24.38
N PRO A 18 20.07 -3.79 -23.19
CA PRO A 18 20.67 -2.54 -22.74
C PRO A 18 22.14 -2.65 -22.29
N LEU A 19 22.74 -1.46 -22.16
CA LEU A 19 24.11 -1.13 -21.79
C LEU A 19 24.63 -1.91 -20.56
N PRO A 20 25.97 -2.09 -20.42
CA PRO A 20 26.56 -2.46 -19.13
C PRO A 20 26.01 -1.53 -18.03
N ASP A 21 25.58 -2.12 -16.89
CA ASP A 21 24.92 -1.46 -15.73
C ASP A 21 23.39 -1.21 -15.80
N SER A 22 22.63 -2.00 -16.58
CA SER A 22 21.15 -1.91 -16.54
C SER A 22 20.57 -2.05 -15.12
N ARG A 23 19.67 -1.12 -14.77
CA ARG A 23 18.96 -1.08 -13.48
C ARG A 23 17.45 -1.12 -13.71
N VAL A 24 16.75 -1.92 -12.91
CA VAL A 24 15.28 -1.92 -12.83
C VAL A 24 14.89 -1.30 -11.51
N TYR A 25 14.11 -0.23 -11.55
CA TYR A 25 13.59 0.44 -10.36
C TYR A 25 12.07 0.22 -10.28
N LEU A 26 11.60 -0.28 -9.15
CA LEU A 26 10.19 -0.56 -8.91
C LEU A 26 9.77 0.19 -7.64
N SER A 27 8.70 0.97 -7.74
CA SER A 27 8.19 1.78 -6.64
C SER A 27 6.68 1.71 -6.49
N ASN A 28 6.19 2.07 -5.30
CA ASN A 28 4.76 2.21 -4.96
C ASN A 28 3.91 0.98 -5.35
N SER A 29 4.53 -0.20 -5.32
CA SER A 29 3.98 -1.44 -5.87
C SER A 29 3.84 -2.54 -4.81
N VAL A 30 2.89 -3.44 -5.04
CA VAL A 30 2.61 -4.57 -4.13
C VAL A 30 3.01 -5.89 -4.79
N PHE A 31 3.88 -6.62 -4.13
CA PHE A 31 4.33 -7.96 -4.46
C PHE A 31 3.86 -8.91 -3.34
N ALA A 32 2.77 -9.62 -3.62
CA ALA A 32 2.03 -10.44 -2.64
C ALA A 32 2.19 -11.96 -2.82
N SER A 33 3.13 -12.38 -3.68
CA SER A 33 3.39 -13.79 -3.93
C SER A 33 4.08 -14.44 -2.72
N ALA A 34 3.69 -15.67 -2.37
CA ALA A 34 4.47 -16.52 -1.47
C ALA A 34 5.64 -17.21 -2.22
N GLU A 35 5.56 -17.26 -3.55
CA GLU A 35 6.64 -17.73 -4.42
C GLU A 35 7.63 -16.60 -4.69
N PRO A 36 8.94 -16.91 -4.79
CA PRO A 36 9.95 -15.92 -5.12
C PRO A 36 9.58 -15.14 -6.38
N LEU A 37 9.72 -13.81 -6.35
CA LEU A 37 9.52 -13.02 -7.56
C LEU A 37 10.66 -13.29 -8.57
N TYR A 38 10.43 -14.21 -9.50
CA TYR A 38 11.35 -14.42 -10.63
C TYR A 38 11.16 -13.34 -11.69
N LEU A 39 12.17 -12.49 -11.86
CA LEU A 39 12.27 -11.64 -13.04
C LEU A 39 12.64 -12.54 -14.24
N SER A 40 11.65 -12.98 -15.00
CA SER A 40 11.90 -13.72 -16.24
C SER A 40 12.43 -12.76 -17.30
N LEU A 41 13.75 -12.70 -17.46
CA LEU A 41 14.37 -12.07 -18.62
C LEU A 41 14.21 -13.01 -19.83
N PRO A 42 13.90 -12.51 -21.03
CA PRO A 42 13.79 -13.34 -22.24
C PRO A 42 15.16 -13.97 -22.57
N GLY A 43 15.36 -15.18 -22.05
CA GLY A 43 16.66 -15.82 -21.93
C GLY A 43 17.26 -16.47 -23.17
N SER A 44 16.84 -16.09 -24.38
CA SER A 44 17.32 -16.75 -25.60
C SER A 44 18.00 -15.82 -26.61
N LEU A 45 18.07 -14.51 -26.33
CA LEU A 45 18.56 -13.56 -27.33
C LEU A 45 19.91 -12.89 -26.97
N CYS A 46 20.38 -12.91 -25.71
CA CYS A 46 21.61 -12.20 -25.30
C CYS A 46 22.45 -12.92 -24.20
N PRO A 47 23.25 -13.94 -24.55
CA PRO A 47 24.07 -14.72 -23.59
C PRO A 47 25.26 -13.94 -22.96
N ASP A 48 25.57 -12.75 -23.47
CA ASP A 48 26.67 -11.89 -22.98
C ASP A 48 26.20 -10.72 -22.11
N LEU A 49 24.91 -10.68 -21.71
CA LEU A 49 24.39 -9.58 -20.90
C LEU A 49 24.75 -9.79 -19.41
N ASN A 50 25.28 -8.77 -18.74
CA ASN A 50 25.41 -8.79 -17.28
C ASN A 50 24.03 -8.76 -16.62
N CYS A 51 23.84 -9.52 -15.54
CA CYS A 51 22.57 -9.50 -14.82
C CYS A 51 22.23 -8.10 -14.27
N PRO A 52 20.97 -7.65 -14.39
CA PRO A 52 20.58 -6.31 -13.96
C PRO A 52 20.60 -6.16 -12.44
N LYS A 53 20.71 -4.91 -11.98
CA LYS A 53 20.46 -4.56 -10.58
C LYS A 53 18.99 -4.19 -10.42
N VAL A 54 18.28 -4.86 -9.52
CA VAL A 54 16.86 -4.59 -9.24
C VAL A 54 16.75 -3.89 -7.89
N GLN A 55 16.09 -2.73 -7.87
CA GLN A 55 15.80 -1.99 -6.66
C GLN A 55 14.28 -1.86 -6.49
N TYR A 56 13.77 -2.38 -5.38
CA TYR A 56 12.44 -2.03 -4.91
C TYR A 56 12.54 -0.87 -3.92
N ALA A 57 11.70 0.13 -4.06
CA ALA A 57 11.64 1.25 -3.14
C ALA A 57 10.19 1.58 -2.81
N HIS A 58 9.83 1.80 -1.54
CA HIS A 58 8.43 2.10 -1.18
C HIS A 58 7.45 1.07 -1.75
N CYS A 59 7.81 -0.20 -1.69
CA CYS A 59 6.99 -1.32 -2.14
C CYS A 59 6.51 -2.15 -0.94
N ARG A 60 5.40 -2.87 -1.10
CA ARG A 60 5.07 -4.01 -0.24
C ARG A 60 5.65 -5.25 -0.86
N ILE A 61 6.48 -5.99 -0.13
CA ILE A 61 7.18 -7.16 -0.63
C ILE A 61 6.99 -8.33 0.35
N GLY A 62 6.91 -9.57 -0.14
CA GLY A 62 6.93 -10.75 0.73
C GLY A 62 8.27 -10.82 1.50
N GLN A 63 8.26 -11.23 2.77
CA GLN A 63 9.50 -11.28 3.58
C GLN A 63 10.60 -12.15 2.94
N ALA A 64 10.22 -13.19 2.20
CA ALA A 64 11.15 -14.09 1.51
C ALA A 64 11.79 -13.46 0.26
N ASP A 65 11.20 -12.39 -0.27
CA ASP A 65 11.63 -11.75 -1.52
C ASP A 65 12.66 -10.64 -1.32
N CYS A 66 13.06 -10.34 -0.08
CA CYS A 66 14.09 -9.33 0.18
C CYS A 66 15.18 -9.74 1.18
N PRO A 67 15.94 -10.83 0.92
CA PRO A 67 17.19 -11.04 1.63
C PRO A 67 18.21 -9.98 1.16
N GLU A 68 18.87 -9.30 2.10
CA GLU A 68 20.00 -8.42 1.83
C GLU A 68 21.17 -9.23 1.22
N LEU A 69 21.15 -9.46 -0.10
CA LEU A 69 22.20 -10.03 -0.97
C LEU A 69 22.87 -11.39 -0.61
N PRO A 70 23.24 -12.22 -1.61
CA PRO A 70 22.76 -12.31 -2.98
C PRO A 70 21.88 -13.56 -3.16
N VAL A 71 20.67 -13.40 -3.67
CA VAL A 71 19.94 -14.54 -4.21
C VAL A 71 20.57 -14.89 -5.56
N VAL A 72 21.29 -16.00 -5.63
CA VAL A 72 21.81 -16.53 -6.89
C VAL A 72 20.65 -17.16 -7.64
N PHE A 73 19.93 -16.35 -8.40
CA PHE A 73 19.09 -16.89 -9.46
C PHE A 73 19.99 -17.19 -10.66
N GLU A 74 19.98 -18.44 -11.14
CA GLU A 74 20.52 -18.78 -12.46
C GLU A 74 19.63 -18.13 -13.52
N LEU A 75 19.83 -16.83 -13.70
CA LEU A 75 19.24 -16.10 -14.80
C LEU A 75 20.02 -16.41 -16.08
N PRO A 76 19.41 -16.26 -17.27
CA PRO A 76 20.07 -16.47 -18.55
C PRO A 76 21.11 -15.38 -18.91
N CYS A 77 21.67 -14.69 -17.90
CA CYS A 77 22.64 -13.60 -18.00
C CYS A 77 23.95 -13.97 -17.29
N GLN A 78 25.04 -13.28 -17.63
CA GLN A 78 26.32 -13.44 -16.96
C GLN A 78 26.30 -12.75 -15.59
N GLY A 79 26.43 -13.51 -14.51
CA GLY A 79 26.58 -13.01 -13.14
C GLY A 79 25.37 -13.25 -12.24
N THR A 80 25.35 -12.56 -11.09
CA THR A 80 24.28 -12.66 -10.09
C THR A 80 23.45 -11.38 -10.09
N ALA A 81 22.12 -11.50 -10.13
CA ALA A 81 21.25 -10.33 -9.93
C ALA A 81 21.44 -9.77 -8.50
N GLN A 82 21.66 -8.46 -8.41
CA GLN A 82 21.71 -7.75 -7.14
C GLN A 82 20.31 -7.21 -6.83
N LEU A 83 19.83 -7.54 -5.63
CA LEU A 83 18.54 -7.13 -5.13
C LEU A 83 18.69 -6.20 -3.92
N ALA A 84 17.96 -5.09 -3.92
CA ALA A 84 17.85 -4.18 -2.78
C ALA A 84 16.39 -3.75 -2.56
N CYS A 85 15.96 -3.70 -1.30
CA CYS A 85 14.70 -3.07 -0.92
C CYS A 85 14.98 -1.90 0.01
N THR A 86 14.50 -0.72 -0.35
CA THR A 86 14.68 0.50 0.42
C THR A 86 13.32 1.05 0.82
N ASN A 87 13.15 1.46 2.07
CA ASN A 87 11.88 2.02 2.57
C ASN A 87 10.64 1.17 2.18
N SER A 88 10.82 -0.15 2.08
CA SER A 88 9.80 -1.09 1.64
C SER A 88 9.23 -1.82 2.84
N ILE A 89 7.94 -2.13 2.77
CA ILE A 89 7.21 -2.86 3.81
C ILE A 89 7.34 -4.35 3.50
N LEU A 90 7.94 -5.10 4.42
CA LEU A 90 8.30 -6.51 4.21
C LEU A 90 7.42 -7.41 5.06
N GLY A 91 6.78 -8.41 4.44
CA GLY A 91 6.04 -9.46 5.14
C GLY A 91 4.70 -9.05 5.73
N GLU A 92 4.42 -7.76 5.86
CA GLU A 92 3.17 -7.27 6.43
C GLU A 92 1.95 -7.55 5.54
N ASP A 93 0.80 -7.80 6.15
CA ASP A 93 -0.48 -7.92 5.45
C ASP A 93 -0.82 -6.57 4.77
N PRO A 94 -1.05 -6.53 3.44
CA PRO A 94 -1.47 -5.31 2.77
C PRO A 94 -2.87 -4.82 3.20
N LEU A 95 -3.65 -5.66 3.89
CA LEU A 95 -5.03 -5.37 4.33
C LEU A 95 -5.92 -4.95 3.16
N PHE A 96 -5.93 -5.76 2.09
CA PHE A 96 -6.89 -5.61 1.00
C PHE A 96 -8.28 -6.08 1.40
N ARG A 97 -9.32 -5.42 0.87
CA ARG A 97 -10.72 -5.72 1.18
C ARG A 97 -11.15 -7.12 0.79
N ASP A 98 -10.90 -7.52 -0.46
CA ASP A 98 -11.22 -8.86 -0.95
C ASP A 98 -10.32 -9.23 -2.13
N PRO A 99 -9.03 -9.51 -1.88
CA PRO A 99 -8.06 -9.79 -2.95
C PRO A 99 -8.40 -11.07 -3.71
N ALA A 100 -9.11 -12.02 -3.10
CA ALA A 100 -9.53 -13.27 -3.75
C ALA A 100 -10.53 -13.02 -4.89
N ASN A 101 -11.35 -11.97 -4.77
CA ASN A 101 -12.29 -11.53 -5.80
C ASN A 101 -11.78 -10.31 -6.60
N GLY A 102 -10.52 -9.93 -6.41
CA GLY A 102 -9.88 -8.82 -7.15
C GLY A 102 -10.21 -7.43 -6.62
N ASP A 103 -10.79 -7.32 -5.41
CA ASP A 103 -10.99 -6.05 -4.72
C ASP A 103 -9.72 -5.69 -3.93
N TYR A 104 -8.84 -4.94 -4.59
CA TYR A 104 -7.57 -4.48 -4.03
C TYR A 104 -7.67 -3.12 -3.35
N ARG A 105 -8.88 -2.66 -2.99
CA ARG A 105 -9.02 -1.47 -2.14
C ARG A 105 -8.41 -1.77 -0.77
N LEU A 106 -7.70 -0.80 -0.22
CA LEU A 106 -7.14 -0.89 1.12
C LEU A 106 -8.26 -0.79 2.16
N LEU A 107 -8.17 -1.60 3.20
CA LEU A 107 -8.94 -1.43 4.41
C LEU A 107 -8.33 -0.29 5.26
N PRO A 108 -9.12 0.34 6.16
CA PRO A 108 -8.57 1.18 7.21
C PRO A 108 -7.42 0.46 7.92
N CYS A 109 -6.43 1.22 8.40
CA CYS A 109 -5.25 0.70 9.09
C CYS A 109 -4.24 -0.07 8.22
N SER A 110 -4.47 -0.21 6.91
CA SER A 110 -3.46 -0.76 6.01
C SER A 110 -2.11 -0.04 6.18
N PRO A 111 -1.00 -0.78 6.27
CA PRO A 111 0.33 -0.17 6.33
C PRO A 111 0.71 0.48 5.00
N LEU A 112 -0.07 0.27 3.93
CA LEU A 112 0.17 0.81 2.59
C LEU A 112 -0.41 2.21 2.38
N ILE A 113 -1.24 2.68 3.31
CA ILE A 113 -1.81 4.03 3.28
C ILE A 113 -0.71 5.04 3.62
N ASP A 114 -0.59 6.09 2.81
CA ASP A 114 0.37 7.18 2.94
C ASP A 114 1.84 6.70 3.04
N ALA A 115 2.17 5.54 2.44
CA ALA A 115 3.48 4.88 2.59
C ALA A 115 4.37 4.96 1.33
N GLY A 116 3.85 5.46 0.23
CA GLY A 116 4.55 5.56 -1.03
C GLY A 116 5.49 6.77 -1.14
N ALA A 117 6.03 6.95 -2.34
CA ALA A 117 6.91 8.05 -2.71
C ALA A 117 6.32 8.82 -3.89
N ASN A 118 5.90 10.07 -3.63
CA ASN A 118 5.25 10.92 -4.64
C ASN A 118 6.15 11.24 -5.83
N ASP A 119 7.45 11.43 -5.59
CA ASP A 119 8.47 11.73 -6.60
C ASP A 119 8.77 10.55 -7.54
N SER A 120 8.36 9.36 -7.14
CA SER A 120 8.54 8.12 -7.87
C SER A 120 7.33 7.77 -8.76
N LEU A 121 6.32 8.65 -8.81
CA LEU A 121 5.20 8.52 -9.72
C LEU A 121 5.59 8.93 -11.15
N PRO A 122 5.28 8.11 -12.18
CA PRO A 122 5.40 8.53 -13.57
C PRO A 122 4.54 9.77 -13.84
N GLY A 123 5.07 10.72 -14.62
CA GLY A 123 4.36 11.97 -14.92
C GLY A 123 3.03 11.79 -15.66
N ASP A 124 2.81 10.63 -16.28
CA ASP A 124 1.58 10.21 -16.96
C ASP A 124 0.61 9.43 -16.06
N LEU A 125 1.02 9.05 -14.84
CA LEU A 125 0.18 8.34 -13.87
C LEU A 125 -0.54 9.32 -12.93
N ALA A 126 -1.46 10.11 -13.49
CA ALA A 126 -2.23 11.10 -12.73
C ALA A 126 -3.36 10.47 -11.89
N GLU A 127 -3.88 9.32 -12.32
CA GLU A 127 -5.02 8.65 -11.70
C GLU A 127 -4.67 7.22 -11.26
N ASP A 128 -5.37 6.75 -10.23
CA ASP A 128 -5.39 5.37 -9.76
C ASP A 128 -6.28 4.48 -10.65
N TYR A 129 -6.36 3.20 -10.33
CA TYR A 129 -7.13 2.24 -11.13
C TYR A 129 -8.64 2.51 -11.17
N SER A 130 -9.18 3.29 -10.22
CA SER A 130 -10.60 3.68 -10.21
C SER A 130 -10.86 5.06 -10.85
N GLY A 131 -9.84 5.68 -11.45
CA GLY A 131 -9.95 7.00 -12.09
C GLY A 131 -9.88 8.17 -11.10
N PHE A 132 -9.37 7.96 -9.89
CA PHE A 132 -9.18 9.03 -8.92
C PHE A 132 -7.75 9.53 -8.90
N GLN A 133 -7.52 10.80 -8.55
CA GLN A 133 -6.16 11.35 -8.42
C GLN A 133 -5.28 10.46 -7.54
N ARG A 134 -4.08 10.15 -8.05
CA ARG A 134 -3.12 9.20 -7.48
C ARG A 134 -2.40 9.67 -6.22
N VAL A 135 -2.45 10.95 -5.90
CA VAL A 135 -2.00 11.47 -4.60
C VAL A 135 -3.23 12.05 -3.93
N TYR A 136 -3.76 11.36 -2.93
CA TYR A 136 -4.86 11.85 -2.12
C TYR A 136 -4.32 12.50 -0.84
N LYS A 137 -4.77 13.74 -0.56
CA LYS A 137 -4.29 14.61 0.54
C LYS A 137 -2.80 14.98 0.43
N ASP A 138 -1.89 14.07 0.76
CA ASP A 138 -0.46 14.39 0.91
C ASP A 138 0.50 13.33 0.35
N VAL A 139 0.30 12.04 0.64
CA VAL A 139 1.23 10.97 0.25
C VAL A 139 0.49 9.90 -0.55
N VAL A 140 1.13 9.40 -1.62
CA VAL A 140 0.60 8.30 -2.42
C VAL A 140 0.58 6.99 -1.65
N ASP A 141 -0.45 6.19 -1.87
CA ASP A 141 -0.55 4.84 -1.32
C ASP A 141 0.27 3.84 -2.15
N ILE A 142 0.77 2.81 -1.49
CA ILE A 142 1.42 1.68 -2.17
C ILE A 142 0.33 0.76 -2.74
N GLY A 143 0.42 0.46 -4.04
CA GLY A 143 -0.56 -0.40 -4.73
C GLY A 143 -1.61 0.39 -5.52
N PRO A 144 -2.47 -0.26 -6.32
CA PRO A 144 -3.12 0.33 -7.49
C PRO A 144 -4.24 1.36 -7.21
N LEU A 145 -4.66 1.53 -5.97
CA LEU A 145 -5.84 2.31 -5.57
C LEU A 145 -5.50 3.16 -4.35
N GLU A 146 -5.96 4.42 -4.33
CA GLU A 146 -5.83 5.31 -3.17
C GLU A 146 -6.95 5.04 -2.15
N TYR A 147 -6.60 5.04 -0.88
CA TYR A 147 -7.52 4.93 0.24
C TYR A 147 -8.16 6.28 0.53
N ARG A 148 -9.49 6.34 0.37
CA ARG A 148 -10.26 7.58 0.46
C ARG A 148 -11.17 7.65 1.69
N GLY A 149 -10.83 6.91 2.74
CA GLY A 149 -11.55 6.93 4.01
C GLY A 149 -12.78 6.03 4.05
N ASP A 150 -12.89 5.03 3.17
CA ASP A 150 -14.01 4.09 3.15
C ASP A 150 -14.20 3.43 4.53
N ALA A 151 -15.41 3.55 5.09
CA ALA A 151 -15.76 2.84 6.30
C ALA A 151 -15.78 1.33 6.02
N ALA A 152 -14.77 0.60 6.54
CA ALA A 152 -14.87 -0.85 6.58
C ALA A 152 -16.09 -1.27 7.41
N GLU A 153 -16.72 -2.35 6.99
CA GLU A 153 -17.78 -3.00 7.73
C GLU A 153 -17.12 -3.76 8.89
N LEU A 154 -17.12 -3.19 10.08
CA LEU A 154 -16.29 -3.67 11.19
C LEU A 154 -17.10 -4.36 12.30
N LEU A 155 -16.37 -5.18 13.06
CA LEU A 155 -16.86 -5.98 14.17
C LEU A 155 -17.78 -5.17 15.10
N PRO A 156 -18.87 -5.75 15.61
CA PRO A 156 -19.74 -5.05 16.56
C PRO A 156 -18.93 -4.53 17.74
N ILE A 157 -19.27 -3.32 18.20
CA ILE A 157 -18.70 -2.76 19.42
C ILE A 157 -19.04 -3.73 20.57
N PRO A 158 -18.06 -4.20 21.36
CA PRO A 158 -18.33 -5.10 22.47
C PRO A 158 -19.24 -4.37 23.46
N ASP A 159 -20.37 -5.00 23.77
CA ASP A 159 -21.32 -4.48 24.76
C ASP A 159 -20.84 -4.86 26.17
N GLN A 160 -19.74 -4.26 26.60
CA GLN A 160 -19.23 -4.40 27.97
C GLN A 160 -19.19 -3.04 28.65
N ALA A 161 -20.03 -2.86 29.66
CA ALA A 161 -20.10 -1.63 30.42
C ALA A 161 -18.73 -1.29 31.05
N GLY A 162 -18.27 -0.04 30.85
CA GLY A 162 -17.00 0.45 31.38
C GLY A 162 -15.77 0.13 30.54
N GLN A 163 -15.91 -0.44 29.34
CA GLN A 163 -14.79 -0.60 28.41
C GLN A 163 -14.38 0.76 27.83
N THR A 164 -13.09 1.08 27.91
CA THR A 164 -12.49 2.19 27.16
C THR A 164 -12.24 1.74 25.72
N LEU A 165 -12.86 2.41 24.76
CA LEU A 165 -12.55 2.26 23.34
C LEU A 165 -11.53 3.33 22.94
N ALA A 166 -10.32 2.92 22.57
CA ALA A 166 -9.25 3.83 22.19
C ALA A 166 -9.01 3.75 20.68
N ALA A 167 -9.17 4.88 19.98
CA ALA A 167 -8.76 5.00 18.60
C ALA A 167 -7.25 5.28 18.52
N ASP A 168 -6.57 4.63 17.59
CA ASP A 168 -5.17 4.89 17.25
C ASP A 168 -5.02 5.56 15.87
N ARG A 169 -6.08 5.56 15.05
CA ARG A 169 -6.13 6.22 13.75
C ARG A 169 -7.44 6.95 13.49
N ALA A 170 -7.37 7.96 12.62
CA ALA A 170 -8.51 8.70 12.14
C ALA A 170 -8.38 8.98 10.63
N TYR A 171 -9.45 8.79 9.87
CA TYR A 171 -9.47 9.02 8.43
C TYR A 171 -10.67 9.86 8.04
N CYS A 172 -10.44 10.91 7.24
CA CYS A 172 -11.52 11.67 6.64
C CYS A 172 -11.92 11.09 5.29
N ASP A 173 -13.20 10.82 5.09
CA ASP A 173 -13.76 10.36 3.82
C ASP A 173 -14.09 11.53 2.87
N LEU A 174 -14.55 11.19 1.67
CA LEU A 174 -14.94 12.18 0.64
C LEU A 174 -16.21 12.97 1.00
N ASP A 175 -17.08 12.42 1.84
CA ASP A 175 -18.27 13.09 2.32
C ASP A 175 -17.97 14.03 3.49
N GLY A 176 -16.75 14.02 4.04
CA GLY A 176 -16.30 14.86 5.13
C GLY A 176 -16.57 14.27 6.51
N TRP A 177 -16.87 12.98 6.61
CA TRP A 177 -16.81 12.24 7.86
C TRP A 177 -15.37 11.98 8.25
N THR A 178 -15.07 12.05 9.55
CA THR A 178 -13.85 11.52 10.16
C THR A 178 -14.21 10.24 10.91
N HIS A 179 -13.65 9.14 10.47
CA HIS A 179 -13.81 7.81 11.03
C HIS A 179 -12.63 7.50 11.96
N PHE A 180 -12.91 7.06 13.18
CA PHE A 180 -11.91 6.72 14.19
C PHE A 180 -11.83 5.21 14.37
N TYR A 181 -10.63 4.66 14.21
CA TYR A 181 -10.37 3.22 14.24
C TYR A 181 -9.43 2.84 15.36
N ASN A 182 -9.60 1.60 15.84
CA ASN A 182 -8.57 0.86 16.53
C ASN A 182 -7.99 -0.17 15.55
N CYS A 183 -6.73 -0.02 15.21
CA CYS A 183 -6.05 -0.86 14.22
C CYS A 183 -5.62 -2.21 14.79
N ASP A 184 -5.35 -2.30 16.09
CA ASP A 184 -5.04 -3.57 16.76
C ASP A 184 -6.22 -4.55 16.65
N GLU A 185 -7.45 -4.04 16.72
CA GLU A 185 -8.69 -4.83 16.66
C GLU A 185 -9.38 -4.77 15.29
N MET A 186 -8.83 -4.00 14.33
CA MET A 186 -9.47 -3.67 13.05
C MET A 186 -10.92 -3.24 13.26
N ARG A 187 -11.18 -2.28 14.15
CA ARG A 187 -12.54 -1.85 14.54
C ARG A 187 -12.80 -0.36 14.32
N LEU A 188 -13.93 -0.03 13.70
CA LEU A 188 -14.46 1.34 13.61
C LEU A 188 -15.12 1.62 14.95
N LEU A 189 -14.64 2.65 15.64
CA LEU A 189 -15.16 3.03 16.94
C LEU A 189 -16.30 4.02 16.81
N PHE A 190 -16.07 5.11 16.08
CA PHE A 190 -17.11 6.10 15.79
C PHE A 190 -16.74 6.91 14.55
N SER A 191 -17.74 7.61 14.01
CA SER A 191 -17.56 8.56 12.91
C SER A 191 -18.20 9.89 13.29
N VAL A 192 -17.54 11.00 12.94
CA VAL A 192 -18.05 12.35 13.20
C VAL A 192 -17.94 13.19 11.94
N ARG A 193 -18.93 14.02 11.66
CA ARG A 193 -18.90 14.97 10.54
C ARG A 193 -19.31 16.33 11.04
N ASN A 194 -18.55 17.34 10.66
CA ASN A 194 -18.93 18.73 10.90
C ASN A 194 -19.85 19.19 9.76
N LEU A 195 -21.09 19.55 10.07
CA LEU A 195 -22.06 20.08 9.11
C LEU A 195 -22.00 21.62 8.97
N GLY A 196 -20.90 22.24 9.42
CA GLY A 196 -20.58 23.64 9.17
C GLY A 196 -21.01 24.62 10.26
N ASN A 197 -21.58 24.14 11.37
CA ASN A 197 -21.85 25.00 12.52
C ASN A 197 -20.59 25.08 13.40
N PHE A 198 -20.17 26.29 13.74
CA PHE A 198 -19.09 26.52 14.70
C PHE A 198 -19.52 25.97 16.07
N LEU A 199 -18.84 24.92 16.54
CA LEU A 199 -19.13 24.27 17.83
C LEU A 199 -18.43 24.95 19.02
N GLY A 200 -17.65 26.02 18.77
CA GLY A 200 -16.82 26.70 19.78
C GLY A 200 -15.33 26.48 19.58
N ASN A 201 -14.51 27.22 20.34
CA ASN A 201 -13.07 26.99 20.46
C ASN A 201 -12.82 26.04 21.63
N LEU A 202 -12.23 24.88 21.36
CA LEU A 202 -11.90 23.90 22.38
C LEU A 202 -10.52 24.21 22.97
N ASN A 203 -10.46 25.05 24.01
CA ASN A 203 -9.21 25.40 24.70
C ASN A 203 -8.70 24.32 25.67
N GLY A 204 -9.04 23.04 25.45
CA GLY A 204 -8.70 21.93 26.35
C GLY A 204 -9.06 20.53 25.86
N GLY A 205 -9.39 20.36 24.57
CA GLY A 205 -9.89 19.10 24.02
C GLY A 205 -11.41 18.94 24.15
N LEU A 206 -11.97 18.01 23.37
CA LEU A 206 -13.36 17.58 23.44
C LEU A 206 -13.37 16.10 23.83
N THR A 207 -13.90 15.80 25.01
CA THR A 207 -14.19 14.42 25.41
C THR A 207 -15.65 14.13 25.09
N VAL A 208 -15.88 13.18 24.18
CA VAL A 208 -17.22 12.64 23.91
C VAL A 208 -17.32 11.32 24.66
N GLU A 209 -18.13 11.29 25.71
CA GLU A 209 -18.45 10.06 26.44
C GLU A 209 -19.80 9.54 25.94
N HIS A 210 -19.80 8.37 25.30
CA HIS A 210 -21.02 7.68 24.92
C HIS A 210 -21.37 6.64 26.00
N SER A 211 -22.29 6.99 26.90
CA SER A 211 -22.80 6.08 27.93
C SER A 211 -24.07 5.39 27.43
N LEU A 212 -23.96 4.11 27.06
CA LEU A 212 -25.13 3.25 26.84
C LEU A 212 -25.61 2.77 28.21
N THR A 213 -26.66 3.40 28.74
CA THR A 213 -27.39 2.84 29.89
C THR A 213 -28.48 1.92 29.36
N SER A 214 -28.21 0.61 29.27
CA SER A 214 -29.28 -0.36 29.06
C SER A 214 -30.02 -0.54 30.40
N THR A 215 -31.24 -0.03 30.50
CA THR A 215 -32.14 -0.38 31.59
C THR A 215 -32.86 -1.67 31.19
N TYR A 216 -32.25 -2.82 31.49
CA TYR A 216 -32.94 -4.11 31.38
C TYR A 216 -33.65 -4.42 32.71
N GLY A 217 -34.98 -4.29 32.72
CA GLY A 217 -35.86 -4.80 33.77
C GLY A 217 -36.32 -3.78 34.82
N GLN A 218 -37.57 -3.32 34.66
CA GLN A 218 -38.49 -3.19 35.80
C GLN A 218 -39.34 -4.46 35.88
#